data_AF-A0A660ZBG3-F1
#
_entry.id   AF-A0A660ZBG3-F1
#
_cell.length_a   1.000
_cell.length_b   1.000
_cell.length_c   1.000
_cell.angle_alpha   90.00
_cell.angle_beta   90.00
_cell.angle_gamma   90.00
#
_symmetry.space_group_name_H-M   'P 1'
#
loop_
_entity.id
_entity.type
_entity.pdbx_description
1 polymer ?
#
loop_
_entity_poly.entity_id
_entity_poly.type
_entity_poly.pdbx_seq_one_letter_code
_entity_poly.pdbx_strand_id
1 'polypeptide(L)'
;MRVNTSVTGNNLNVKIEIENVGAGHHVPTDQPMRNMILIVRAFDSDGNELKYLGENVIPFWGGRGAVAEGNYEGLPGKGFAKILFESWTQYERLRVDTKSQQIFPAPQWRTVKIKSDTRIPALKKDKSSYKFEINKSKGTFNVDCLLIYRRTFKTWAKMKKWKLKDIVLAEKKIEIKI
;
A
#
# COMPACT_ATOMS: atom_id res chain seq x y z
N MET A 1 14.83 -1.07 -1.54
CA MET A 1 14.13 0.22 -1.36
C MET A 1 15.16 1.32 -1.17
N ARG A 2 15.11 2.37 -1.99
CA ARG A 2 15.91 3.59 -1.84
C ARG A 2 14.97 4.72 -1.47
N VAL A 3 15.39 5.57 -0.54
CA VAL A 3 14.59 6.69 -0.04
C VAL A 3 15.48 7.93 -0.05
N ASN A 4 15.02 8.97 -0.74
CA ASN A 4 15.68 10.26 -0.82
C ASN A 4 14.77 11.32 -0.23
N THR A 5 15.31 12.20 0.59
CA THR A 5 14.54 13.23 1.29
C THR A 5 15.12 14.61 0.98
N SER A 6 14.25 15.60 0.82
CA SER A 6 14.66 16.99 0.60
C SER A 6 13.63 17.94 1.20
N VAL A 7 14.11 19.02 1.82
CA VAL A 7 13.26 20.07 2.36
C VAL A 7 13.22 21.24 1.37
N THR A 8 12.04 21.78 1.11
CA THR A 8 11.86 22.93 0.24
C THR A 8 10.75 23.82 0.80
N GLY A 9 11.13 25.01 1.28
CA GLY A 9 10.23 25.84 2.10
C GLY A 9 9.75 25.06 3.32
N ASN A 10 8.44 25.09 3.59
CA ASN A 10 7.82 24.37 4.70
C ASN A 10 7.37 22.95 4.33
N ASN A 11 8.07 22.30 3.40
CA ASN A 11 7.68 20.96 2.93
C ASN A 11 8.83 19.97 2.97
N LEU A 12 8.58 18.84 3.62
CA LEU A 12 9.43 17.66 3.54
C LEU A 12 8.98 16.80 2.36
N ASN A 13 9.85 16.65 1.37
CA ASN A 13 9.62 15.81 0.21
C ASN A 13 10.36 14.48 0.37
N VAL A 14 9.66 13.38 0.22
CA VAL A 14 10.19 12.01 0.30
C VAL A 14 9.97 11.33 -1.03
N LYS A 15 11.05 10.91 -1.69
CA LYS A 15 11.03 10.12 -2.93
C LYS A 15 11.47 8.70 -2.63
N ILE A 16 10.65 7.73 -3.02
CA ILE A 16 10.88 6.31 -2.76
C ILE A 16 10.98 5.57 -4.09
N GLU A 17 12.03 4.76 -4.23
CA GLU A 17 12.24 3.83 -5.32
C GLU A 17 12.25 2.39 -4.76
N ILE A 18 11.38 1.53 -5.30
CA ILE A 18 11.35 0.10 -5.00
C ILE A 18 11.70 -0.64 -6.28
N GLU A 19 12.67 -1.53 -6.21
CA GLU A 19 13.15 -2.32 -7.34
C GLU A 19 12.81 -3.79 -7.12
N ASN A 20 12.28 -4.43 -8.16
CA ASN A 20 12.14 -5.87 -8.21
C ASN A 20 13.48 -6.49 -8.65
N VAL A 21 14.29 -6.88 -7.67
CA VAL A 21 15.62 -7.46 -7.92
C VAL A 21 15.53 -8.98 -7.95
N GLY A 22 16.18 -9.60 -8.94
CA GLY A 22 16.40 -11.05 -9.00
C GLY A 22 15.21 -11.91 -9.41
N ALA A 23 14.02 -11.33 -9.62
CA ALA A 23 12.85 -12.07 -10.11
C ALA A 23 12.59 -11.83 -11.60
N GLY A 24 12.46 -12.92 -12.36
CA GLY A 24 12.02 -12.90 -13.77
C GLY A 24 10.50 -12.68 -13.96
N HIS A 25 9.77 -12.36 -12.89
CA HIS A 25 8.32 -12.14 -12.88
C HIS A 25 7.94 -10.88 -12.09
N HIS A 26 6.68 -10.45 -12.19
CA HIS A 26 6.15 -9.32 -11.41
C HIS A 26 6.14 -9.62 -9.90
N VAL A 27 6.27 -8.62 -9.04
CA VAL A 27 6.23 -8.78 -7.57
C VAL A 27 5.15 -7.88 -6.94
N PRO A 28 4.27 -8.42 -6.06
CA PRO A 28 4.20 -9.83 -5.64
C PRO A 28 3.63 -10.77 -6.73
N THR A 29 4.07 -12.03 -6.76
CA THR A 29 3.62 -13.05 -7.73
C THR A 29 2.70 -14.10 -7.10
N ASP A 30 2.47 -15.20 -7.81
CA ASP A 30 1.69 -16.38 -7.41
C ASP A 30 0.19 -16.03 -7.36
N GLN A 31 -0.45 -16.12 -6.20
CA GLN A 31 -1.89 -15.89 -6.08
C GLN A 31 -2.23 -14.40 -6.22
N PRO A 32 -3.21 -14.00 -7.04
CA PRO A 32 -3.78 -12.63 -7.07
C PRO A 32 -4.16 -12.04 -5.70
N MET A 33 -4.31 -12.85 -4.66
CA MET A 33 -4.52 -12.40 -3.28
C MET A 33 -3.27 -11.78 -2.62
N ARG A 34 -2.08 -12.01 -3.19
CA ARG A 34 -0.84 -11.44 -2.69
C ARG A 34 -0.79 -9.94 -2.97
N ASN A 35 -0.42 -9.18 -1.95
CA ASN A 35 -0.23 -7.74 -2.07
C ASN A 35 0.98 -7.30 -1.27
N MET A 36 1.63 -6.24 -1.75
CA MET A 36 2.58 -5.48 -0.94
C MET A 36 2.01 -4.10 -0.66
N ILE A 37 2.42 -3.53 0.46
CA ILE A 37 2.00 -2.21 0.88
C ILE A 37 3.25 -1.45 1.31
N LEU A 38 3.49 -0.32 0.66
CA LEU A 38 4.44 0.69 1.11
C LEU A 38 3.68 1.65 2.02
N ILE A 39 4.19 1.86 3.22
CA ILE A 39 3.69 2.78 4.23
C ILE A 39 4.78 3.84 4.44
N VAL A 40 4.39 5.11 4.41
CA VAL A 40 5.30 6.24 4.56
C VAL A 40 4.73 7.17 5.63
N ARG A 41 5.47 7.34 6.72
CA ARG A 41 5.09 8.21 7.82
C ARG A 41 6.23 9.17 8.09
N ALA A 42 5.89 10.39 8.48
CA ALA A 42 6.86 11.39 8.85
C ALA A 42 6.46 12.00 10.19
N PHE A 43 7.44 12.29 11.03
CA PHE A 43 7.24 12.77 12.39
C PHE A 43 8.14 13.97 12.68
N ASP A 44 7.70 14.85 13.57
CA ASP A 44 8.55 15.87 14.18
C ASP A 44 9.43 15.29 15.32
N SER A 45 10.21 16.17 15.96
CA SER A 45 11.10 15.81 17.08
C SER A 45 10.36 15.29 18.30
N ASP A 46 9.08 15.64 18.43
CA ASP A 46 8.24 15.34 19.59
C ASP A 46 7.44 14.05 19.35
N GLY A 47 7.61 13.43 18.16
CA GLY A 47 6.92 12.21 17.75
C GLY A 47 5.55 12.45 17.12
N ASN A 48 5.15 13.70 16.86
CA ASN A 48 3.88 14.01 16.22
C ASN A 48 3.97 13.75 14.72
N GLU A 49 2.96 13.09 14.17
CA GLU A 49 2.90 12.80 12.74
C GLU A 49 2.67 14.08 11.92
N LEU A 50 3.52 14.30 10.93
CA LEU A 50 3.41 15.44 10.02
C LEU A 50 2.20 15.27 9.10
N LYS A 51 1.56 16.38 8.78
CA LYS A 51 0.41 16.38 7.87
C LYS A 51 0.87 16.04 6.44
N TYR A 52 0.31 14.98 5.89
CA TYR A 52 0.51 14.63 4.48
C TYR A 52 -0.32 15.53 3.57
N LEU A 53 0.31 16.02 2.49
CA LEU A 53 -0.29 16.97 1.53
C LEU A 53 -0.52 16.36 0.14
N GLY A 54 -0.24 15.07 -0.05
CA GLY A 54 -0.39 14.40 -1.35
C GLY A 54 -1.62 13.51 -1.45
N GLU A 55 -1.74 12.83 -2.59
CA GLU A 55 -2.88 11.96 -2.91
C GLU A 55 -2.51 10.47 -2.93
N ASN A 56 -1.22 10.13 -2.84
CA ASN A 56 -0.76 8.74 -2.81
C ASN A 56 -1.05 8.14 -1.44
N VAL A 57 -2.23 7.56 -1.31
CA VAL A 57 -2.69 6.88 -0.11
C VAL A 57 -2.85 5.39 -0.34
N ILE A 58 -2.68 4.64 0.74
CA ILE A 58 -2.89 3.20 0.73
C ILE A 58 -4.38 2.91 0.48
N PRO A 59 -4.71 2.08 -0.52
CA PRO A 59 -6.09 1.78 -0.87
C PRO A 59 -6.81 0.99 0.22
N PHE A 60 -8.15 0.97 0.18
CA PHE A 60 -9.00 0.36 1.22
C PHE A 60 -8.69 -1.10 1.55
N TRP A 61 -8.21 -1.87 0.58
CA TRP A 61 -7.82 -3.26 0.80
C TRP A 61 -6.55 -3.43 1.66
N GLY A 62 -5.83 -2.32 1.92
CA GLY A 62 -4.78 -2.17 2.92
C GLY A 62 -5.29 -2.22 4.37
N GLY A 63 -6.60 -2.22 4.57
CA GLY A 63 -7.26 -2.48 5.84
C GLY A 63 -7.78 -1.23 6.51
N ARG A 64 -9.06 -1.26 6.89
CA ARG A 64 -9.77 -0.20 7.63
C ARG A 64 -9.68 -0.39 9.14
N GLY A 65 -9.41 0.66 9.90
CA GLY A 65 -9.42 0.65 11.37
C GLY A 65 -8.07 1.04 11.98
N ALA A 66 -7.79 0.53 13.18
CA ALA A 66 -6.59 0.90 13.94
C ALA A 66 -5.29 0.44 13.26
N VAL A 67 -4.32 1.35 13.16
CA VAL A 67 -2.99 1.09 12.56
C VAL A 67 -2.24 0.00 13.31
N ALA A 68 -2.35 -0.05 14.64
CA ALA A 68 -1.73 -1.06 15.49
C ALA A 68 -2.15 -2.50 15.16
N GLU A 69 -3.33 -2.69 14.54
CA GLU A 69 -3.81 -3.99 14.08
C GLU A 69 -3.39 -4.31 12.63
N GLY A 70 -2.54 -3.48 12.03
CA GLY A 70 -2.18 -3.55 10.62
C GLY A 70 -3.32 -3.16 9.69
N ASN A 71 -4.03 -2.07 10.00
CA ASN A 71 -4.98 -1.44 9.09
C ASN A 71 -4.37 -0.13 8.61
N TYR A 72 -4.04 -0.03 7.32
CA TYR A 72 -3.27 1.10 6.77
C TYR A 72 -4.02 1.92 5.72
N GLU A 73 -5.30 1.65 5.47
CA GLU A 73 -6.12 2.44 4.53
C GLU A 73 -6.00 3.95 4.82
N GLY A 74 -5.80 4.74 3.76
CA GLY A 74 -5.75 6.20 3.84
C GLY A 74 -4.41 6.78 4.31
N LEU A 75 -3.51 5.98 4.90
CA LEU A 75 -2.17 6.46 5.23
C LEU A 75 -1.37 6.76 3.97
N PRO A 76 -0.37 7.68 4.03
CA PRO A 76 0.50 7.94 2.91
C PRO A 76 1.25 6.68 2.52
N GLY A 77 1.19 6.31 1.25
CA GLY A 77 1.80 5.08 0.78
C GLY A 77 1.24 4.58 -0.55
N LYS A 78 1.52 3.31 -0.86
CA LYS A 78 1.12 2.69 -2.12
C LYS A 78 0.87 1.21 -1.98
N GLY A 79 -0.16 0.73 -2.66
CA GLY A 79 -0.47 -0.69 -2.78
C GLY A 79 0.04 -1.31 -4.09
N PHE A 80 0.70 -2.45 -4.00
CA PHE A 80 1.17 -3.26 -5.15
C PHE A 80 0.40 -4.58 -5.19
N ALA A 81 -0.56 -4.70 -6.10
CA ALA A 81 -1.39 -5.89 -6.23
C ALA A 81 -1.95 -6.02 -7.65
N LYS A 82 -2.34 -7.25 -8.02
CA LYS A 82 -3.23 -7.48 -9.15
C LYS A 82 -4.67 -7.53 -8.62
N ILE A 83 -5.44 -6.51 -8.94
CA ILE A 83 -6.84 -6.39 -8.54
C ILE A 83 -7.71 -7.03 -9.61
N LEU A 84 -8.38 -8.11 -9.23
CA LEU A 84 -9.38 -8.78 -10.06
C LEU A 84 -10.78 -8.26 -9.70
N PHE A 85 -11.62 -8.14 -10.72
CA PHE A 85 -13.02 -7.75 -10.58
C PHE A 85 -13.90 -8.70 -11.37
N GLU A 86 -15.06 -9.05 -10.81
CA GLU A 86 -15.98 -9.99 -11.45
C GLU A 86 -16.63 -9.34 -12.68
N SER A 87 -16.64 -10.07 -13.79
CA SER A 87 -17.24 -9.64 -15.05
C SER A 87 -18.58 -10.35 -15.24
N TRP A 88 -19.58 -9.99 -14.44
CA TRP A 88 -20.95 -10.47 -14.65
C TRP A 88 -21.64 -9.68 -15.76
N THR A 89 -22.27 -10.37 -16.71
CA THR A 89 -23.33 -9.79 -17.54
C THR A 89 -24.54 -9.43 -16.68
N GLN A 90 -25.41 -8.53 -17.17
CA GLN A 90 -26.66 -8.20 -16.48
C GLN A 90 -27.54 -9.44 -16.26
N TYR A 91 -27.54 -10.37 -17.22
CA TYR A 91 -28.27 -11.64 -17.14
C TYR A 91 -27.73 -12.56 -16.04
N GLU A 92 -26.42 -12.69 -15.90
CA GLU A 92 -25.82 -13.50 -14.83
C GLU A 92 -26.02 -12.85 -13.46
N ARG A 93 -25.97 -11.52 -13.37
CA ARG A 93 -26.22 -10.80 -12.10
C ARG A 93 -27.63 -11.05 -11.55
N LEU A 94 -28.61 -11.29 -12.43
CA LEU A 94 -29.99 -11.64 -12.05
C LEU A 94 -30.15 -13.11 -11.60
N ARG A 95 -29.22 -13.99 -11.97
CA ARG A 95 -29.26 -15.43 -11.66
C ARG A 95 -28.33 -15.84 -10.50
N VAL A 96 -27.36 -15.01 -10.16
CA VAL A 96 -26.55 -15.18 -8.96
C VAL A 96 -27.37 -14.69 -7.77
N ASP A 97 -27.72 -15.60 -6.87
CA ASP A 97 -28.39 -15.29 -5.61
C ASP A 97 -27.66 -14.12 -4.90
N THR A 98 -28.37 -12.99 -4.80
CA THR A 98 -27.91 -11.68 -4.33
C THR A 98 -27.46 -11.67 -2.86
N LYS A 99 -27.47 -12.83 -2.19
CA LYS A 99 -26.84 -13.02 -0.87
C LYS A 99 -25.32 -13.04 -0.90
N SER A 100 -24.70 -13.24 -2.07
CA SER A 100 -23.24 -13.15 -2.22
C SER A 100 -22.84 -11.72 -2.57
N GLN A 101 -22.59 -10.86 -1.57
CA GLN A 101 -21.97 -9.55 -1.78
C GLN A 101 -20.74 -9.69 -2.68
N GLN A 102 -20.57 -8.77 -3.64
CA GLN A 102 -19.42 -8.77 -4.52
C GLN A 102 -18.14 -8.76 -3.69
N ILE A 103 -17.32 -9.80 -3.83
CA ILE A 103 -16.10 -9.94 -3.05
C ILE A 103 -15.01 -9.13 -3.74
N PHE A 104 -14.38 -8.21 -3.00
CA PHE A 104 -13.27 -7.42 -3.52
C PHE A 104 -11.98 -7.60 -2.70
N PRO A 105 -10.85 -7.85 -3.38
CA PRO A 105 -10.74 -8.23 -4.80
C PRO A 105 -11.38 -9.58 -5.09
N ALA A 106 -11.77 -9.82 -6.34
CA ALA A 106 -12.45 -11.05 -6.73
C ALA A 106 -11.50 -12.27 -6.67
N PRO A 107 -11.98 -13.46 -6.28
CA PRO A 107 -11.17 -14.68 -6.35
C PRO A 107 -10.85 -15.04 -7.81
N GLN A 108 -9.67 -15.63 -8.04
CA GLN A 108 -9.24 -15.99 -9.39
C GLN A 108 -10.03 -17.13 -10.05
N TRP A 109 -10.77 -17.93 -9.28
CA TRP A 109 -11.57 -19.06 -9.78
C TRP A 109 -12.96 -18.63 -10.30
N ARG A 110 -13.31 -17.34 -10.22
CA ARG A 110 -14.53 -16.79 -10.82
C ARG A 110 -14.23 -16.20 -12.20
N THR A 111 -15.27 -15.93 -12.98
CA THR A 111 -15.15 -15.15 -14.23
C THR A 111 -14.78 -13.72 -13.92
N VAL A 112 -13.50 -13.40 -14.04
CA VAL A 112 -12.90 -12.13 -13.62
C VAL A 112 -12.13 -11.46 -14.74
N LYS A 113 -12.02 -10.14 -14.64
CA LYS A 113 -11.13 -9.30 -15.44
C LYS A 113 -10.12 -8.61 -14.52
N ILE A 114 -8.97 -8.26 -15.08
CA ILE A 114 -8.01 -7.41 -14.39
C ILE A 114 -8.58 -6.00 -14.35
N LYS A 115 -8.90 -5.50 -13.14
CA LYS A 115 -9.31 -4.10 -12.93
C LYS A 115 -8.09 -3.19 -12.87
N SER A 116 -7.04 -3.64 -12.20
CA SER A 116 -5.74 -2.96 -12.18
C SER A 116 -4.62 -3.93 -11.83
N ASP A 117 -3.41 -3.63 -12.30
CA ASP A 117 -2.20 -4.35 -11.92
C ASP A 117 -1.12 -3.33 -11.55
N THR A 118 -0.91 -3.14 -10.25
CA THR A 118 0.10 -2.22 -9.71
C THR A 118 1.32 -2.97 -9.19
N ARG A 119 1.49 -4.26 -9.54
CA ARG A 119 2.69 -5.02 -9.18
C ARG A 119 3.91 -4.42 -9.86
N ILE A 120 5.07 -4.55 -9.22
CA ILE A 120 6.34 -4.10 -9.81
C ILE A 120 6.74 -5.12 -10.88
N PRO A 121 6.87 -4.75 -12.17
CA PRO A 121 7.23 -5.70 -13.21
C PRO A 121 8.61 -6.34 -13.00
N ALA A 122 8.89 -7.42 -13.72
CA ALA A 122 10.18 -8.12 -13.64
C ALA A 122 11.35 -7.16 -13.91
N LEU A 123 12.34 -7.12 -13.01
CA LEU A 123 13.54 -6.27 -13.14
C LEU A 123 13.26 -4.77 -13.33
N LYS A 124 12.06 -4.31 -12.95
CA LYS A 124 11.65 -2.90 -13.04
C LYS A 124 11.59 -2.26 -11.66
N LYS A 125 11.47 -0.93 -11.71
CA LYS A 125 11.41 -0.03 -10.56
C LYS A 125 10.07 0.67 -10.51
N ASP A 126 9.53 0.80 -9.31
CA ASP A 126 8.44 1.71 -9.01
C ASP A 126 8.99 2.95 -8.28
N LYS A 127 8.47 4.13 -8.65
CA LYS A 127 8.83 5.40 -8.03
C LYS A 127 7.56 6.06 -7.49
N SER A 128 7.63 6.56 -6.26
CA SER A 128 6.55 7.32 -5.63
C SER A 128 7.12 8.50 -4.83
N SER A 129 6.32 9.56 -4.72
CA SER A 129 6.70 10.79 -4.02
C SER A 129 5.64 11.16 -2.99
N TYR A 130 6.09 11.67 -1.85
CA TYR A 130 5.26 12.07 -0.72
C TYR A 130 5.71 13.45 -0.24
N LYS A 131 4.75 14.29 0.13
CA LYS A 131 4.97 15.66 0.58
C LYS A 131 4.30 15.85 1.93
N PHE A 132 5.06 16.27 2.93
CA PHE A 132 4.59 16.52 4.28
C PHE A 132 4.80 17.98 4.65
N GLU A 133 3.82 18.56 5.33
CA GLU A 133 3.88 19.92 5.86
C GLU A 133 4.80 19.96 7.09
N ILE A 134 5.70 20.93 7.12
CA ILE A 134 6.58 21.20 8.24
C ILE A 134 6.09 22.47 8.94
N ASN A 135 5.68 22.35 10.21
CA ASN A 135 5.20 23.48 11.00
C ASN A 135 6.32 24.29 11.65
N LYS A 136 7.51 23.70 11.84
CA LYS A 136 8.67 24.33 12.47
C LYS A 136 9.79 24.50 11.44
N SER A 137 10.27 25.72 11.22
CA SER A 137 11.29 26.03 10.22
C SER A 137 12.68 25.42 10.52
N LYS A 138 12.91 24.94 11.75
CA LYS A 138 14.10 24.20 12.17
C LYS A 138 13.72 23.05 13.10
N GLY A 139 14.50 21.99 13.09
CA GLY A 139 14.25 20.83 13.94
C GLY A 139 14.74 19.52 13.35
N THR A 140 14.51 18.46 14.11
CA THR A 140 14.75 17.09 13.66
C THR A 140 13.43 16.47 13.22
N PHE A 141 13.42 15.86 12.04
CA PHE A 141 12.27 15.17 11.47
C PHE A 141 12.64 13.74 11.16
N ASN A 142 11.73 12.81 11.42
CA ASN A 142 11.92 11.39 11.17
C ASN A 142 11.00 10.94 10.04
N VAL A 143 11.52 10.15 9.10
CA VAL A 143 10.73 9.52 8.04
C VAL A 143 10.86 8.01 8.16
N ASP A 144 9.72 7.36 8.38
CA ASP A 144 9.60 5.92 8.49
C ASP A 144 8.94 5.36 7.23
N CYS A 145 9.70 4.59 6.47
CA CYS A 145 9.26 3.89 5.27
C CYS A 145 9.25 2.39 5.54
N LEU A 146 8.09 1.76 5.42
CA LEU A 146 7.91 0.33 5.63
C LEU A 146 7.27 -0.31 4.40
N LEU A 147 7.96 -1.29 3.81
CA LEU A 147 7.41 -2.14 2.76
C LEU A 147 7.07 -3.50 3.35
N ILE A 148 5.78 -3.83 3.33
CA ILE A 148 5.29 -5.12 3.81
C ILE A 148 4.72 -5.96 2.68
N TYR A 149 4.68 -7.27 2.91
CA TYR A 149 4.00 -8.26 2.11
C TYR A 149 2.88 -8.91 2.90
N ARG A 150 1.76 -9.16 2.22
CA ARG A 150 0.60 -9.88 2.75
C ARG A 150 0.21 -11.02 1.83
N ARG A 151 -0.09 -12.16 2.47
CA ARG A 151 -0.59 -13.35 1.78
C ARG A 151 -2.03 -13.18 1.26
N THR A 152 -2.82 -12.30 1.86
CA THR A 152 -4.19 -12.02 1.45
C THR A 152 -4.55 -10.56 1.72
N PHE A 153 -5.60 -10.06 1.08
CA PHE A 153 -6.18 -8.76 1.39
C PHE A 153 -6.78 -8.75 2.81
N LYS A 154 -6.70 -7.60 3.49
CA LYS A 154 -7.20 -7.48 4.88
C LYS A 154 -8.70 -7.70 4.95
N THR A 155 -9.45 -7.24 3.95
CA THR A 155 -10.91 -7.43 3.82
C THR A 155 -11.29 -8.91 3.85
N TRP A 156 -10.56 -9.73 3.07
CA TRP A 156 -10.72 -11.18 3.03
C TRP A 156 -10.37 -11.85 4.37
N ALA A 157 -9.23 -11.47 4.95
CA ALA A 157 -8.80 -12.02 6.23
C ALA A 157 -9.85 -11.76 7.33
N LYS A 158 -10.43 -10.55 7.38
CA LYS A 158 -11.51 -10.21 8.31
C LYS A 158 -12.78 -11.04 8.03
N MET A 159 -13.26 -11.06 6.79
CA MET A 159 -14.47 -11.79 6.39
C MET A 159 -14.36 -13.30 6.68
N LYS A 160 -13.19 -13.89 6.48
CA LYS A 160 -12.93 -15.33 6.71
C LYS A 160 -12.36 -15.65 8.09
N LYS A 161 -12.19 -14.65 8.96
CA LYS A 161 -11.57 -14.76 10.29
C LYS A 161 -10.18 -15.43 10.25
N TRP A 162 -9.42 -15.16 9.20
CA TRP A 162 -8.06 -15.69 9.06
C TRP A 162 -7.07 -14.84 9.84
N LYS A 163 -6.12 -15.49 10.52
CA LYS A 163 -4.95 -14.82 11.09
C LYS A 163 -4.07 -14.33 9.95
N LEU A 164 -3.95 -13.01 9.81
CA LEU A 164 -3.09 -12.37 8.82
C LEU A 164 -1.88 -11.76 9.53
N LYS A 165 -0.69 -12.21 9.15
CA LYS A 165 0.59 -11.64 9.58
C LYS A 165 1.18 -10.81 8.44
N ASP A 166 1.60 -9.59 8.77
CA ASP A 166 2.36 -8.74 7.88
C ASP A 166 3.82 -9.19 7.89
N ILE A 167 4.41 -9.36 6.71
CA ILE A 167 5.82 -9.74 6.54
C ILE A 167 6.58 -8.50 6.08
N VAL A 168 7.52 -8.02 6.89
CA VAL A 168 8.37 -6.88 6.52
C VAL A 168 9.36 -7.32 5.44
N LEU A 169 9.32 -6.67 4.29
CA LEU A 169 10.27 -6.89 3.20
C LEU A 169 11.44 -5.89 3.27
N ALA A 170 11.15 -4.65 3.64
CA ALA A 170 12.15 -3.62 3.82
C ALA A 170 11.65 -2.54 4.79
N GLU A 171 12.57 -1.99 5.57
CA GLU A 171 12.33 -0.86 6.46
C GLU A 171 13.47 0.15 6.29
N LYS A 172 13.12 1.43 6.26
CA LYS A 172 14.08 2.54 6.30
C LYS A 172 13.55 3.63 7.21
N LYS A 173 14.37 4.04 8.16
CA LYS A 173 14.16 5.21 9.01
C LYS A 173 15.22 6.24 8.65
N ILE A 174 14.80 7.48 8.41
CA ILE A 174 15.69 8.58 8.06
C ILE A 174 15.45 9.71 9.03
N GLU A 175 16.51 10.12 9.69
CA GLU A 175 16.55 11.35 10.48
C GLU A 175 17.03 12.50 9.59
N ILE A 176 16.33 13.63 9.63
CA ILE A 176 16.61 14.84 8.86
C ILE A 176 16.76 15.98 9.84
N LYS A 177 17.91 16.68 9.79
CA LYS A 177 18.20 17.85 10.63
C LYS A 177 18.23 19.10 9.75
N ILE A 178 17.49 20.12 10.18
CA ILE A 178 17.37 21.43 9.52
C ILE A 178 17.75 22.53 10.50
#